data_AF-A0A7I7LK43-F1
#
_entry.id   AF-A0A7I7LK43-F1
#
_cell.length_a   1.000
_cell.length_b   1.000
_cell.length_c   1.000
_cell.angle_alpha   90.00
_cell.angle_beta   90.00
_cell.angle_gamma   90.00
#
_symmetry.space_group_name_H-M   'P 1'
#
loop_
_entity.id
_entity.type
_entity.pdbx_description
1 polymer ?
#
loop_
_entity_poly.entity_id
_entity_poly.type
_entity_poly.pdbx_seq_one_letter_code
_entity_poly.pdbx_strand_id
1 'polypeptide(L)'
;MLEALHHNTIAFINRGRPVTTVEMSTAMSLTVIVVVLLLTTVASLVSVRGRRENAAARARRHALEYLDLHHPADPVEREGIFAALLQAEDEISSLPLKHRAQVQQDTELTTLLQQAHNAREARE
;
A
#
# COMPACT_ATOMS: atom_id res chain seq x y z
N MET A 1 28.80 29.09 -47.11
CA MET A 1 29.51 28.21 -46.14
C MET A 1 28.63 27.97 -44.92
N LEU A 2 27.51 27.28 -45.12
CA LEU A 2 26.61 26.80 -44.06
C LEU A 2 26.04 25.41 -44.44
N GLU A 3 26.85 24.64 -45.15
CA GLU A 3 26.45 23.35 -45.74
C GLU A 3 27.34 22.19 -45.24
N ALA A 4 28.53 22.51 -44.73
CA ALA A 4 29.50 21.53 -44.21
C ALA A 4 29.22 21.06 -42.76
N LEU A 5 28.12 21.50 -42.14
CA LEU A 5 27.73 21.12 -40.77
C LEU A 5 26.36 20.44 -40.68
N HIS A 6 25.63 20.36 -41.80
CA HIS A 6 24.29 19.75 -41.85
C HIS A 6 24.30 18.27 -42.25
N HIS A 7 25.46 17.74 -42.64
CA HIS A 7 25.69 16.34 -43.02
C HIS A 7 26.79 15.66 -42.18
N ASN A 8 27.05 16.15 -40.96
CA ASN A 8 28.02 15.49 -40.09
C ASN A 8 27.35 14.40 -39.23
N THR A 9 26.99 13.28 -39.86
CA THR A 9 27.03 11.98 -39.20
C THR A 9 28.49 11.70 -38.87
N ILE A 10 28.87 11.82 -37.60
CA ILE A 10 30.25 11.72 -37.11
C ILE A 10 30.85 10.36 -37.48
N ALA A 11 31.46 10.26 -38.67
CA ALA A 11 31.99 9.02 -39.24
C ALA A 11 33.23 8.48 -38.51
N PHE A 12 33.75 9.21 -37.52
CA PHE A 12 34.82 8.73 -36.64
C PHE A 12 34.33 7.55 -35.77
N ILE A 13 33.05 7.55 -35.39
CA ILE A 13 32.47 6.43 -34.65
C ILE A 13 32.26 5.30 -35.66
N ASN A 14 33.02 4.21 -35.50
CA ASN A 14 32.97 2.96 -36.29
C ASN A 14 33.65 2.95 -37.69
N ARG A 15 34.73 3.71 -37.92
CA ARG A 15 35.58 3.62 -39.15
C ARG A 15 34.79 3.60 -40.48
N GLY A 16 33.71 4.38 -40.58
CA GLY A 16 32.84 4.41 -41.76
C GLY A 16 32.04 3.13 -42.01
N ARG A 17 32.03 2.15 -41.09
CA ARG A 17 31.10 1.01 -41.14
C ARG A 17 29.78 1.43 -40.50
N PRO A 18 28.63 1.07 -41.08
CA PRO A 18 27.35 1.29 -40.43
C PRO A 18 27.40 0.63 -39.05
N VAL A 19 27.20 1.41 -37.99
CA VAL A 19 26.92 0.84 -36.68
C VAL A 19 25.55 0.21 -36.83
N THR A 20 25.49 -1.12 -36.81
CA THR A 20 24.23 -1.84 -36.59
C THR A 20 23.76 -1.48 -35.20
N THR A 21 23.06 -0.34 -35.10
CA THR A 21 22.21 -0.05 -33.96
C THR A 21 21.17 -1.14 -33.98
N VAL A 22 21.19 -2.01 -32.97
CA VAL A 22 20.04 -2.85 -32.67
C VAL A 22 18.95 -1.85 -32.31
N GLU A 23 18.15 -1.45 -33.29
CA GLU A 23 16.99 -0.59 -33.09
C GLU A 23 16.04 -1.41 -32.23
N MET A 24 16.17 -1.25 -30.91
CA MET A 24 15.15 -1.72 -29.99
C MET A 24 13.87 -1.01 -30.40
N SER A 25 12.96 -1.76 -31.00
CA SER A 25 11.66 -1.23 -31.40
C SER A 25 11.04 -0.52 -30.19
N THR A 26 10.62 0.74 -30.35
CA THR A 26 9.93 1.49 -29.30
C THR A 26 8.73 0.69 -28.77
N ALA A 27 8.05 -0.07 -29.64
CA ALA A 27 6.95 -0.95 -29.27
C ALA A 27 7.40 -2.11 -28.35
N MET A 28 8.58 -2.69 -28.60
CA MET A 28 9.15 -3.73 -27.75
C MET A 28 9.49 -3.18 -26.35
N SER A 29 10.13 -2.02 -26.29
CA SER A 29 10.46 -1.34 -25.01
C SER A 29 9.20 -1.02 -24.20
N LEU A 30 8.19 -0.43 -24.85
CA LEU A 30 6.91 -0.10 -24.22
C LEU A 30 6.21 -1.35 -23.66
N THR A 31 6.21 -2.44 -24.43
CA THR A 31 5.60 -3.71 -23.99
C THR A 31 6.29 -4.25 -22.74
N VAL A 32 7.62 -4.26 -22.71
CA VAL A 32 8.39 -4.71 -21.53
C VAL A 32 8.08 -3.84 -20.32
N ILE A 33 8.03 -2.52 -20.48
CA ILE A 33 7.67 -1.59 -19.40
C ILE A 33 6.28 -1.92 -18.85
N VAL A 34 5.27 -2.06 -19.72
CA VAL A 34 3.90 -2.37 -19.31
C VAL A 34 3.83 -3.70 -18.58
N VAL A 35 4.51 -4.74 -19.08
CA VAL A 35 4.55 -6.06 -18.43
C VAL A 35 5.19 -5.97 -17.04
N VAL A 36 6.34 -5.31 -16.92
CA VAL A 36 7.03 -5.15 -15.62
C VAL A 36 6.18 -4.33 -14.65
N LEU A 37 5.54 -3.25 -15.12
CA LEU A 37 4.63 -2.45 -14.30
C LEU A 37 3.45 -3.29 -13.83
N LEU A 38 2.82 -4.07 -14.70
CA LEU A 38 1.70 -4.91 -14.32
C LEU A 38 2.10 -5.97 -13.30
N LEU A 39 3.24 -6.64 -13.49
CA LEU A 39 3.78 -7.61 -12.54
C LEU A 39 4.10 -6.97 -11.19
N THR A 40 4.78 -5.82 -11.20
CA THR A 40 5.13 -5.12 -9.96
C THR A 40 3.91 -4.54 -9.25
N THR A 41 2.91 -4.05 -9.97
CA THR A 41 1.61 -3.62 -9.41
C THR A 41 0.88 -4.79 -8.77
N VAL A 42 0.73 -5.92 -9.47
CA VAL A 42 0.08 -7.12 -8.90
C VAL A 42 0.85 -7.62 -7.68
N ALA A 43 2.18 -7.69 -7.74
CA ALA A 43 3.01 -8.08 -6.61
C ALA A 43 2.85 -7.11 -5.43
N SER A 44 2.76 -5.80 -5.69
CA SER A 44 2.54 -4.77 -4.68
C SER A 44 1.17 -4.91 -4.02
N LEU A 45 0.11 -5.15 -4.79
CA LEU A 45 -1.26 -5.35 -4.29
C LEU A 45 -1.40 -6.66 -3.50
N VAL A 46 -0.75 -7.73 -3.97
CA VAL A 46 -0.75 -9.03 -3.31
C VAL A 46 0.17 -9.03 -2.09
N SER A 47 1.13 -8.10 -2.01
CA SER A 47 2.05 -7.97 -0.89
C SER A 47 1.28 -7.81 0.41
N VAL A 48 1.46 -8.81 1.28
CA VAL A 48 0.79 -8.91 2.58
C VAL A 48 1.11 -7.72 3.48
N ARG A 49 2.20 -6.98 3.19
CA ARG A 49 2.56 -5.78 3.94
C ARG A 49 1.50 -4.68 3.84
N GLY A 50 0.96 -4.40 2.65
CA GLY A 50 -0.06 -3.37 2.45
C GLY A 50 -1.40 -3.73 3.09
N ARG A 51 -1.79 -5.01 3.05
CA ARG A 51 -3.03 -5.48 3.71
C ARG A 51 -3.00 -5.26 5.23
N ARG A 52 -1.82 -5.36 5.85
CA ARG A 52 -1.67 -5.18 7.30
C ARG A 52 -1.78 -3.74 7.75
N GLU A 53 -1.08 -2.84 7.07
CA GLU A 53 -1.10 -1.42 7.41
C GLU A 53 -2.54 -0.88 7.30
N ASN A 54 -3.27 -1.32 6.27
CA ASN A 54 -4.69 -0.99 6.12
C ASN A 54 -5.58 -1.56 7.23
N ALA A 55 -5.41 -2.84 7.60
CA ALA A 55 -6.21 -3.46 8.67
C ALA A 55 -5.95 -2.81 10.04
N ALA A 56 -4.68 -2.58 10.39
CA ALA A 56 -4.28 -1.89 11.61
C ALA A 56 -4.79 -0.44 11.66
N ALA A 57 -4.70 0.30 10.55
CA ALA A 57 -5.20 1.67 10.46
C ALA A 57 -6.73 1.74 10.62
N ARG A 58 -7.46 0.78 10.07
CA ARG A 58 -8.92 0.67 10.25
C ARG A 58 -9.30 0.42 11.70
N ALA A 59 -8.67 -0.58 12.33
CA ALA A 59 -8.92 -0.90 13.75
C ALA A 59 -8.62 0.31 14.64
N ARG A 60 -7.49 0.99 14.41
CA ARG A 60 -7.12 2.21 15.14
C ARG A 60 -8.16 3.32 14.97
N ARG A 61 -8.64 3.54 13.75
CA ARG A 61 -9.65 4.55 13.45
C ARG A 61 -10.94 4.28 14.22
N HIS A 62 -11.45 3.05 14.17
CA HIS A 62 -12.69 2.70 14.87
C HIS A 62 -12.53 2.74 16.39
N ALA A 63 -11.37 2.35 16.93
CA ALA A 63 -11.08 2.45 18.36
C ALA A 63 -11.07 3.91 18.83
N LEU A 64 -10.38 4.78 18.08
CA LEU A 64 -10.37 6.21 18.38
C LEU A 64 -11.77 6.82 18.25
N GLU A 65 -12.51 6.48 17.21
CA GLU A 65 -13.88 6.97 17.00
C GLU A 65 -14.80 6.55 18.16
N TYR A 66 -14.70 5.28 18.59
CA TYR A 66 -15.44 4.77 19.76
C TYR A 66 -15.08 5.50 21.07
N LEU A 67 -13.79 5.81 21.27
CA LEU A 67 -13.29 6.49 22.48
C LEU A 67 -13.55 8.00 22.48
N ASP A 68 -13.49 8.66 21.32
CA ASP A 68 -13.65 10.11 21.13
C ASP A 68 -15.12 10.54 21.13
N LEU A 69 -16.03 9.58 21.19
CA LEU A 69 -17.46 9.78 21.16
C LEU A 69 -17.98 10.53 22.40
N HIS A 70 -17.83 11.85 22.36
CA HIS A 70 -18.38 12.80 23.32
C HIS A 70 -19.87 12.53 23.53
N HIS A 71 -20.26 12.40 24.80
CA HIS A 71 -21.62 12.13 25.24
C HIS A 71 -22.53 13.27 24.73
N PRO A 72 -23.44 13.04 23.75
CA PRO A 72 -24.54 12.09 23.85
C PRO A 72 -24.85 11.38 22.50
N ALA A 73 -23.86 10.82 21.80
CA ALA A 73 -24.18 9.99 20.65
C ALA A 73 -25.13 8.82 21.01
N ASP A 74 -25.99 8.53 20.05
CA ASP A 74 -26.99 7.47 20.10
C ASP A 74 -26.32 6.15 20.51
N PRO A 75 -26.81 5.44 21.54
CA PRO A 75 -26.35 4.09 21.88
C PRO A 75 -26.24 3.16 20.65
N VAL A 76 -27.13 3.32 19.66
CA VAL A 76 -27.12 2.52 18.43
C VAL A 76 -25.91 2.83 17.54
N GLU A 77 -25.53 4.10 17.42
CA GLU A 77 -24.39 4.53 16.59
C GLU A 77 -23.07 4.03 17.19
N ARG A 78 -22.94 4.06 18.52
CA ARG A 78 -21.77 3.53 19.22
C ARG A 78 -21.64 2.02 19.07
N GLU A 79 -22.76 1.29 19.17
CA GLU A 79 -22.78 -0.16 18.96
C GLU A 79 -22.33 -0.51 17.54
N GLY A 80 -22.77 0.27 16.54
CA GLY A 80 -22.32 0.11 15.16
C GLY A 80 -20.81 0.29 14.99
N ILE A 81 -20.22 1.30 15.65
CA ILE A 81 -18.78 1.55 15.60
C ILE A 81 -18.01 0.46 16.33
N PHE A 82 -18.51 -0.02 17.48
CA PHE A 82 -17.88 -1.13 18.19
C PHE A 82 -17.95 -2.43 17.38
N ALA A 83 -19.07 -2.71 16.70
CA ALA A 83 -19.18 -3.84 15.78
C ALA A 83 -18.18 -3.73 14.62
N ALA A 84 -17.99 -2.52 14.06
CA ALA A 84 -16.97 -2.27 13.03
C ALA A 84 -15.54 -2.46 13.56
N LEU A 85 -15.27 -2.09 14.82
CA LEU A 85 -14.00 -2.35 15.50
C LEU A 85 -13.74 -3.87 15.60
N LEU A 86 -14.71 -4.64 16.07
CA LEU A 86 -14.61 -6.10 16.17
C LEU A 86 -14.35 -6.77 14.81
N GLN A 87 -15.01 -6.28 13.75
CA GLN A 87 -14.76 -6.77 12.40
C GLN A 87 -13.32 -6.51 11.95
N ALA A 88 -12.77 -5.32 12.25
CA ALA A 88 -11.37 -5.00 11.95
C ALA A 88 -10.38 -5.86 12.76
N GLU A 89 -10.71 -6.18 14.02
CA GLU A 89 -9.93 -7.13 14.81
C GLU A 89 -9.96 -8.55 14.23
N ASP A 90 -11.10 -9.01 13.72
CA ASP A 90 -11.20 -10.31 13.06
C ASP A 90 -10.41 -10.35 11.73
N GLU A 91 -10.42 -9.26 10.95
CA GLU A 91 -9.55 -9.13 9.78
C GLU A 91 -8.07 -9.29 10.15
N ILE A 92 -7.64 -8.69 11.26
CA ILE A 92 -6.28 -8.87 11.82
C ILE A 92 -6.07 -10.32 12.27
N SER A 93 -7.07 -10.91 12.91
CA SER A 93 -7.08 -12.31 13.37
C SER A 93 -6.94 -13.27 12.19
N SER A 94 -7.44 -12.95 11.01
CA SER A 94 -7.36 -13.82 9.83
C SER A 94 -5.96 -13.85 9.16
N LEU A 95 -5.09 -12.89 9.48
CA LEU A 95 -3.76 -12.76 8.86
C LEU A 95 -2.83 -13.94 9.18
N PRO A 96 -1.82 -14.26 8.35
CA PRO A 96 -0.81 -15.27 8.69
C PRO A 96 -0.05 -14.97 10.01
N LEU A 97 0.38 -16.01 10.74
CA LEU A 97 1.03 -15.92 12.06
C LEU A 97 2.11 -14.84 12.18
N LYS A 98 2.99 -14.72 11.19
CA LYS A 98 4.08 -13.70 11.13
C LYS A 98 3.54 -12.28 11.21
N HIS A 99 2.35 -12.03 10.67
CA HIS A 99 1.74 -10.72 10.61
C HIS A 99 0.93 -10.40 11.85
N ARG A 100 0.22 -11.39 12.41
CA ARG A 100 -0.43 -11.26 13.73
C ARG A 100 0.58 -10.89 14.81
N ALA A 101 1.71 -11.60 14.87
CA ALA A 101 2.76 -11.35 15.86
C ALA A 101 3.31 -9.92 15.78
N GLN A 102 3.41 -9.35 14.58
CA GLN A 102 3.87 -7.97 14.42
C GLN A 102 2.80 -6.92 14.76
N VAL A 103 1.52 -7.23 14.56
CA VAL A 103 0.43 -6.34 15.04
C VAL A 103 0.38 -6.34 16.57
N GLN A 104 0.61 -7.50 17.21
CA GLN A 104 0.73 -7.60 18.67
C GLN A 104 1.95 -6.85 19.23
N GLN A 105 2.98 -6.63 18.43
CA GLN A 105 4.15 -5.81 18.80
C GLN A 105 3.87 -4.31 18.75
N ASP A 106 2.77 -3.88 18.13
CA ASP A 106 2.33 -2.49 18.14
C ASP A 106 1.65 -2.19 19.48
N THR A 107 2.45 -1.76 20.46
CA THR A 107 2.00 -1.41 21.81
C THR A 107 0.92 -0.33 21.79
N GLU A 108 0.98 0.60 20.84
CA GLU A 108 0.02 1.70 20.79
C GLU A 108 -1.35 1.20 20.33
N LEU A 109 -1.39 0.42 19.24
CA LEU A 109 -2.62 -0.18 18.75
C LEU A 109 -3.24 -1.10 19.80
N THR A 110 -2.46 -2.01 20.37
CA THR A 110 -2.94 -2.94 21.41
C THR A 110 -3.50 -2.21 22.63
N THR A 111 -2.87 -1.11 23.05
CA THR A 111 -3.39 -0.27 24.14
C THR A 111 -4.72 0.39 23.77
N LEU A 112 -4.87 0.91 22.56
CA LEU A 112 -6.13 1.53 22.09
C LEU A 112 -7.27 0.51 22.03
N LEU A 113 -7.02 -0.69 21.53
CA LEU A 113 -8.02 -1.76 21.52
C LEU A 113 -8.44 -2.11 22.95
N GLN A 114 -7.47 -2.31 23.85
CA GLN A 114 -7.77 -2.60 25.25
C GLN A 114 -8.60 -1.48 25.91
N GLN A 115 -8.29 -0.22 25.63
CA GLN A 115 -9.05 0.91 26.15
C GLN A 115 -10.49 0.93 25.64
N ALA A 116 -10.71 0.62 24.34
CA ALA A 116 -12.04 0.54 23.76
C ALA A 116 -12.88 -0.59 24.40
N HIS A 117 -12.30 -1.78 24.60
CA HIS A 117 -12.95 -2.89 25.30
C HIS A 117 -13.29 -2.53 26.76
N ASN A 118 -12.34 -1.99 27.52
CA ASN A 118 -12.57 -1.56 28.89
C ASN A 118 -13.67 -0.49 28.98
N ALA A 119 -13.72 0.44 28.02
CA ALA A 119 -14.74 1.48 27.97
C ALA A 119 -16.14 0.94 27.63
N ARG A 120 -16.22 -0.21 26.95
CA ARG A 120 -17.47 -0.95 26.76
C ARG A 120 -17.90 -1.65 28.05
N GLU A 121 -17.00 -2.43 28.65
CA GLU A 121 -17.28 -3.18 29.87
C GLU A 121 -17.69 -2.28 31.04
N ALA A 122 -17.06 -1.11 31.19
CA ALA A 122 -17.41 -0.15 32.25
C ALA A 122 -18.83 0.45 32.11
N ARG A 123 -19.53 0.19 31.01
CA ARG A 123 -20.86 0.75 30.70
C ARG A 123 -21.97 -0.29 30.64
N GLU A 124 -21.65 -1.60 30.67
CA GLU A 124 -22.60 -2.71 30.81
C GLU A 124 -22.86 -3.02 32.30
#